data_AF-A0A959QQZ8-F1
#
_entry.id   AF-A0A959QQZ8-F1
#
_cell.length_a   1.000
_cell.length_b   1.000
_cell.length_c   1.000
_cell.angle_alpha   90.00
_cell.angle_beta   90.00
_cell.angle_gamma   90.00
#
_symmetry.space_group_name_H-M   'P 1'
#
loop_
_entity.id
_entity.type
_entity.pdbx_description
1 polymer ?
#
loop_
_entity_poly.entity_id
_entity_poly.type
_entity_poly.pdbx_seq_one_letter_code
_entity_poly.pdbx_strand_id
1 'polypeptide(L)'
;YNDVTPGQLEQLKEQRLEELSKPDTSTPSLIRFRYLFALAGVPGIILGLVIYTHKKTLPNGENVYVYSYDSRKKALVVIAISTLFLLLYICMALYRHLSNSY
;
A
#
# COMPACT_ATOMS: atom_id res chain seq x y z
N TYR A 1 -8.26 -6.20 -42.28
CA TYR A 1 -9.15 -5.76 -41.17
C TYR A 1 -9.59 -7.05 -40.51
N ASN A 2 -9.04 -7.42 -39.35
CA ASN A 2 -9.40 -8.68 -38.72
C ASN A 2 -10.76 -8.50 -38.04
N ASP A 3 -11.77 -9.18 -38.56
CA ASP A 3 -13.11 -9.25 -37.97
C ASP A 3 -13.03 -10.00 -36.63
N VAL A 4 -12.98 -9.25 -35.54
CA VAL A 4 -13.11 -9.81 -34.20
C VAL A 4 -14.59 -10.09 -33.98
N THR A 5 -14.97 -11.37 -34.04
CA THR A 5 -16.35 -11.81 -33.81
C THR A 5 -16.82 -11.36 -32.42
N PRO A 6 -18.03 -10.77 -32.26
CA PRO A 6 -18.49 -10.19 -30.98
C PRO A 6 -18.47 -11.18 -29.80
N GLY A 7 -18.65 -12.49 -30.05
CA GLY A 7 -18.54 -13.52 -29.02
C GLY A 7 -17.13 -13.74 -28.46
N GLN A 8 -16.08 -13.49 -29.25
CA GLN A 8 -14.69 -13.55 -28.76
C GLN A 8 -14.35 -12.32 -27.89
N LEU A 9 -14.99 -11.18 -28.17
CA LEU A 9 -14.80 -9.95 -27.39
C LEU A 9 -15.34 -10.07 -25.95
N GLU A 10 -16.48 -10.76 -25.79
CA GLU A 10 -17.07 -11.01 -24.47
C GLU A 10 -16.19 -11.96 -23.64
N GLN A 11 -15.72 -13.06 -24.24
CA GLN A 11 -14.82 -14.00 -23.55
C GLN A 11 -13.49 -13.34 -23.13
N LEU A 12 -12.92 -12.47 -23.98
CA LEU A 12 -11.72 -11.70 -23.61
C LEU A 12 -12.00 -10.68 -22.50
N LYS A 13 -13.21 -10.10 -22.43
CA LYS A 13 -13.61 -9.20 -21.34
C LYS A 13 -13.78 -9.95 -20.03
N GLU A 14 -14.42 -11.12 -20.05
CA GLU A 14 -14.59 -11.96 -18.86
C GLU A 14 -13.26 -12.47 -18.33
N GLN A 15 -12.37 -12.95 -19.21
CA GLN A 15 -11.02 -13.37 -18.84
C GLN A 15 -10.21 -12.20 -18.25
N ARG A 16 -10.31 -11.01 -18.84
CA ARG A 16 -9.71 -9.81 -18.26
C ARG A 16 -10.32 -9.44 -16.93
N LEU A 17 -11.64 -9.54 -16.75
CA LEU A 17 -12.30 -9.25 -15.48
C LEU A 17 -11.83 -10.21 -14.38
N GLU A 18 -11.69 -11.49 -14.70
CA GLU A 18 -11.21 -12.52 -13.77
C GLU A 18 -9.74 -12.28 -13.38
N GLU A 19 -8.88 -11.96 -14.33
CA GLU A 19 -7.48 -11.56 -14.06
C GLU A 19 -7.38 -10.26 -13.26
N LEU A 20 -8.18 -9.23 -13.60
CA LEU A 20 -8.19 -7.94 -12.88
C LEU A 20 -8.78 -8.06 -11.46
N SER A 21 -9.67 -9.03 -11.22
CA SER A 21 -10.25 -9.30 -9.90
C SER A 21 -9.25 -9.95 -8.95
N LYS A 22 -8.27 -10.69 -9.48
CA LYS A 22 -7.24 -11.33 -8.67
C LYS A 22 -6.33 -10.22 -8.13
N PRO A 23 -6.20 -10.09 -6.79
CA PRO A 23 -5.23 -9.16 -6.22
C PRO A 23 -3.85 -9.55 -6.72
N ASP A 24 -3.03 -8.56 -7.05
CA ASP A 24 -1.72 -8.73 -7.68
C ASP A 24 -0.82 -9.60 -6.76
N THR A 25 -0.72 -10.90 -7.04
CA THR A 25 0.06 -11.87 -6.25
C THR A 25 1.48 -12.04 -6.78
N SER A 26 1.79 -11.51 -7.97
CA SER A 26 3.05 -11.72 -8.65
C SER A 26 4.04 -10.58 -8.40
N THR A 27 4.70 -10.58 -7.23
CA THR A 27 6.14 -10.24 -7.09
C THR A 27 6.59 -10.34 -5.63
N PRO A 28 7.88 -10.61 -5.34
CA PRO A 28 8.48 -10.52 -4.02
C PRO A 28 8.60 -9.06 -3.54
N SER A 29 7.47 -8.36 -3.46
CA SER A 29 7.39 -6.93 -3.09
C SER A 29 7.81 -6.66 -1.65
N LEU A 30 7.90 -7.70 -0.80
CA LEU A 30 8.41 -7.62 0.57
C LEU A 30 9.89 -7.28 0.68
N ILE A 31 10.70 -7.56 -0.34
CA ILE A 31 12.14 -7.33 -0.27
C ILE A 31 12.49 -5.86 -0.52
N ARG A 32 11.62 -5.09 -1.20
CA ARG A 32 11.81 -3.66 -1.48
C ARG A 32 11.33 -2.71 -0.36
N PHE A 33 10.42 -3.14 0.51
CA PHE A 33 10.03 -2.33 1.68
C PHE A 33 11.19 -2.10 2.66
N ARG A 34 12.24 -2.93 2.60
CA ARG A 34 13.40 -2.90 3.50
C ARG A 34 14.16 -1.56 3.47
N TYR A 35 14.16 -0.85 2.34
CA TYR A 35 14.82 0.45 2.19
C TYR A 35 13.93 1.65 2.50
N LEU A 36 12.61 1.55 2.31
CA LEU A 36 11.67 2.62 2.69
C LEU A 36 11.48 2.75 4.21
N PHE A 37 11.73 1.67 4.95
CA PHE A 37 11.78 1.66 6.41
C PHE A 37 13.04 2.29 7.01
N ALA A 38 14.10 2.52 6.22
CA ALA A 38 15.38 3.00 6.74
C ALA A 38 15.31 4.46 7.27
N LEU A 39 14.20 5.17 7.06
CA LEU A 39 13.99 6.58 7.44
C LEU A 39 12.62 6.82 8.12
N ALA A 40 12.11 5.84 8.87
CA ALA A 40 10.72 5.86 9.34
C ALA A 40 10.42 6.95 10.40
N GLY A 41 9.93 8.09 9.90
CA GLY A 41 9.10 9.08 10.59
C GLY A 41 7.80 9.30 9.81
N VAL A 42 7.41 10.56 9.53
CA VAL A 42 6.19 10.92 8.76
C VAL A 42 6.05 10.19 7.41
N PRO A 43 7.11 10.00 6.58
CA PRO A 43 6.98 9.34 5.28
C PRO A 43 6.50 7.89 5.37
N GLY A 44 6.94 7.15 6.39
CA GLY A 44 6.54 5.75 6.60
C GLY A 44 5.05 5.62 6.95
N ILE A 45 4.50 6.60 7.68
CA ILE A 45 3.07 6.68 7.99
C ILE A 45 2.25 6.92 6.72
N ILE A 46 2.66 7.90 5.90
CA ILE A 46 1.94 8.25 4.65
C ILE A 46 1.91 7.06 3.69
N LEU A 47 3.05 6.40 3.46
CA LEU A 47 3.14 5.28 2.54
C LEU A 47 2.35 4.06 3.02
N GLY A 48 2.43 3.74 4.31
CA GLY A 48 1.62 2.68 4.89
C GLY A 48 0.12 2.97 4.77
N LEU A 49 -0.31 4.22 4.98
CA LEU A 49 -1.72 4.62 4.83
C LEU A 49 -2.19 4.47 3.39
N VAL A 50 -1.42 4.94 2.42
CA VAL A 50 -1.74 4.78 0.99
C VAL A 50 -1.96 3.31 0.66
N ILE A 51 -1.04 2.41 1.04
CA ILE A 51 -1.18 0.96 0.76
C ILE A 51 -2.40 0.37 1.48
N TYR A 52 -2.68 0.82 2.71
CA TYR A 52 -3.78 0.32 3.51
C TYR A 52 -5.16 0.71 2.93
N THR A 53 -5.29 1.93 2.38
CA THR A 53 -6.57 2.49 1.92
C THR A 53 -6.78 2.44 0.41
N HIS A 54 -5.75 2.15 -0.39
CA HIS A 54 -5.85 2.19 -1.85
C HIS A 54 -6.80 1.11 -2.40
N LYS A 55 -7.87 1.58 -3.05
CA LYS A 55 -8.89 0.76 -3.72
C LYS A 55 -8.90 1.13 -5.21
N LYS A 56 -9.09 0.14 -6.07
CA LYS A 56 -9.35 0.36 -7.50
C LYS A 56 -10.82 0.07 -7.79
N THR A 57 -11.40 0.87 -8.67
CA THR A 57 -12.73 0.60 -9.22
C THR A 57 -12.56 -0.29 -10.45
N LEU A 58 -13.17 -1.47 -10.43
CA LEU A 58 -13.21 -2.38 -11.55
C LEU A 58 -14.17 -1.84 -12.63
N PRO A 59 -14.00 -2.23 -13.91
CA PRO A 59 -14.89 -1.81 -14.99
C PRO A 59 -16.34 -2.31 -14.84
N ASN A 60 -16.61 -3.22 -13.89
CA ASN A 60 -17.96 -3.65 -13.49
C ASN A 60 -18.59 -2.73 -12.41
N GLY A 61 -17.89 -1.69 -11.95
CA GLY A 61 -18.35 -0.76 -10.90
C GLY A 61 -18.00 -1.16 -9.46
N GLU A 62 -17.38 -2.33 -9.24
CA GLU A 62 -17.01 -2.77 -7.90
C GLU A 62 -15.69 -2.13 -7.43
N ASN A 63 -15.65 -1.73 -6.15
CA ASN A 63 -14.43 -1.21 -5.54
C ASN A 63 -13.69 -2.33 -4.79
N VAL A 64 -12.58 -2.81 -5.36
CA VAL A 64 -11.74 -3.84 -4.75
C VAL A 64 -10.42 -3.24 -4.26
N TYR A 65 -9.88 -3.77 -3.16
CA TYR A 65 -8.56 -3.34 -2.71
C TYR A 65 -7.51 -3.72 -3.75
N VAL A 66 -6.62 -2.77 -4.05
CA VAL A 66 -5.52 -3.01 -5.00
C VAL A 66 -4.52 -3.98 -4.40
N TYR A 67 -4.26 -3.84 -3.10
CA TYR A 67 -3.32 -4.64 -2.35
C TYR A 67 -4.01 -5.80 -1.63
N SER A 68 -3.37 -6.96 -1.64
CA SER A 68 -3.82 -8.14 -0.91
C SER A 68 -3.93 -7.87 0.60
N TYR A 69 -4.75 -8.68 1.28
CA TYR A 69 -4.93 -8.58 2.72
C TYR A 69 -3.60 -8.65 3.50
N ASP A 70 -2.68 -9.55 3.08
CA ASP A 70 -1.36 -9.69 3.70
C ASP A 70 -0.48 -8.45 3.51
N SER A 71 -0.58 -7.78 2.35
CA SER A 71 0.14 -6.54 2.08
C SER A 71 -0.40 -5.39 2.93
N ARG A 72 -1.72 -5.31 3.14
CA ARG A 72 -2.35 -4.32 4.01
C ARG A 72 -2.01 -4.53 5.49
N LYS A 73 -1.89 -5.78 5.95
CA LYS A 73 -1.36 -6.10 7.30
C LYS A 73 0.07 -5.60 7.48
N LYS A 74 0.93 -5.83 6.48
CA LYS A 74 2.32 -5.33 6.51
C LYS A 74 2.37 -3.81 6.51
N ALA A 75 1.48 -3.14 5.77
CA ALA A 75 1.34 -1.70 5.79
C ALA A 75 0.97 -1.14 7.18
N LEU A 76 0.08 -1.83 7.93
CA LEU A 76 -0.23 -1.45 9.32
C LEU A 76 1.00 -1.55 10.23
N VAL A 77 1.82 -2.58 10.06
CA VAL A 77 3.08 -2.71 10.81
C VAL A 77 4.03 -1.56 10.49
N VAL A 78 4.11 -1.13 9.22
CA VAL A 78 4.89 0.05 8.80
C VAL A 78 4.42 1.31 9.51
N ILE A 79 3.10 1.54 9.54
CA ILE A 79 2.51 2.71 10.20
C ILE A 79 2.85 2.69 11.69
N ALA A 80 2.69 1.54 12.36
CA ALA A 80 2.94 1.41 13.80
C ALA A 80 4.40 1.71 14.16
N ILE A 81 5.36 1.11 13.43
CA ILE A 81 6.79 1.34 13.66
C ILE A 81 7.14 2.82 13.41
N SER A 82 6.67 3.39 12.30
CA SER A 82 6.94 4.80 11.95
C SER A 82 6.38 5.78 12.99
N THR A 83 5.20 5.47 13.54
CA THR A 83 4.57 6.25 14.60
C THR A 83 5.37 6.17 15.89
N LEU A 84 5.86 4.99 16.27
CA LEU A 84 6.68 4.81 17.47
C LEU A 84 7.97 5.63 17.39
N PHE A 85 8.70 5.57 16.27
CA PHE A 85 9.93 6.35 16.09
C PHE A 85 9.66 7.86 16.12
N LEU A 86 8.55 8.32 15.53
CA LEU A 86 8.14 9.72 15.58
C LEU A 86 7.89 10.18 17.03
N LEU A 87 7.21 9.36 17.84
CA LEU A 87 6.97 9.66 19.25
C LEU A 87 8.27 9.71 20.06
N LEU A 88 9.17 8.75 19.87
CA LEU A 88 10.47 8.74 20.53
C LEU A 88 11.30 9.98 20.18
N TYR A 89 11.30 10.38 18.91
CA TYR A 89 11.96 11.59 18.46
C TYR A 89 11.39 12.85 19.13
N ILE A 90 10.06 12.97 19.20
CA ILE A 90 9.39 14.09 19.87
C ILE A 90 9.74 14.13 21.35
N CYS A 91 9.69 12.98 22.05
CA CYS A 91 10.09 12.89 23.46
C CYS A 91 11.54 13.33 23.68
N MET A 92 12.47 12.89 22.83
CA MET A 92 13.88 13.31 22.90
C MET A 92 14.04 14.80 22.61
N ALA A 93 13.32 15.33 21.61
CA ALA A 93 13.35 16.73 21.26
C ALA A 93 12.83 17.63 22.41
N LEU A 94 11.75 17.19 23.08
CA LEU A 94 11.19 17.87 24.26
C LEU A 94 12.15 17.81 25.44
N TYR A 95 12.75 16.64 25.72
CA TYR A 95 13.74 16.49 26.78
C TYR A 95 14.94 17.43 26.55
N ARG A 96 15.46 17.50 25.33
CA ARG A 96 16.55 18.41 24.96
C ARG A 96 16.17 19.87 25.15
N HIS A 97 14.95 20.26 24.75
CA HIS A 97 14.47 21.63 24.92
C HIS A 97 14.36 22.01 26.41
N LEU A 98 13.81 21.13 27.24
CA LEU A 98 13.72 21.34 28.68
C LEU A 98 15.10 21.41 29.34
N SER A 99 16.00 20.49 29.00
CA SER A 99 17.36 20.44 29.57
C SER A 99 18.24 21.63 29.18
N ASN A 100 18.00 22.24 28.02
CA ASN A 100 18.78 23.40 27.55
C ASN A 100 18.22 24.74 28.07
N SER A 101 17.09 24.71 28.78
CA SER A 101 16.44 25.89 29.37
C SER A 101 16.78 26.09 30.86
N TYR A 102 17.57 25.20 31.45
CA TYR A 102 18.16 25.29 32.80
C TYR A 102 19.68 25.46 32.69
#